data_AF-A0A2J6QHD8-F1
#
_entry.id   AF-A0A2J6QHD8-F1
#
_cell.length_a   1.000
_cell.length_b   1.000
_cell.length_c   1.000
_cell.angle_alpha   90.00
_cell.angle_beta   90.00
_cell.angle_gamma   90.00
#
_symmetry.space_group_name_H-M   'P 1'
#
loop_
_entity.id
_entity.type
_entity.pdbx_description
1 polymer ?
#
loop_
_entity_poly.entity_id
_entity_poly.type
_entity_poly.pdbx_seq_one_letter_code
_entity_poly.pdbx_strand_id
1 'polypeptide(L)'
;MAAFASSSRNPPPIDMTIFQDLYEVIESNPPALEARKVLIQQCMEAGWVDAAKDAIRDLLQLDPFDEEAHSWSDMLSEDASAQLELRYVPTTQIPPPRPPRPLIPDIEEAQLELLRDYEALRTKAAKLLRETYLVRDLTRKTEDSTPPEKRVSFKNLMSLGSLAWAGKKKESLVSSPLDRHIQNLTDIADGRISSAVQGRQPESAPYSFVFRWEHAASEVYVTGTFDNWSKSEKLIQTGNVFEKKVILPPVVGKIHYKFVVDGNWVADPTAPQEYDDDGVLTNFLTEDQFVKHTRVKQTSQPGSAQSVARMMEKNSERAVDIAVDDLEAMARWLRSQDARLNDDGVREALVKRLGLVSSALPDGMKRHAALALMHVEHELLRRTYVCDETMYGDKVVDIPRARFLVTEDNYGWDMEELVQAIASNGGVMRNPLSRQMFTTQDIHMIVQHPLGKRLAAMQVEQGKLSKGVRPKTIEELEKMSAVLLADMSLDQMESRHVVDGFLGYVATLPESEQQALDRLRVPAKDSHTGQAFDTSIGEAVRDAKANRVCIHKTGDFLQQAARYLKRSK
;
A
#
# COMPACT_ATOMS: atom_id res chain seq x y z
N MET A 1 -47.44 -36.37 -5.06
CA MET A 1 -47.61 -35.06 -4.38
C MET A 1 -47.42 -35.31 -2.89
N ALA A 2 -46.49 -34.71 -2.15
CA ALA A 2 -45.57 -33.61 -2.44
C ALA A 2 -44.30 -33.74 -1.56
N ALA A 3 -43.17 -33.40 -2.18
CA ALA A 3 -41.94 -32.75 -1.69
C ALA A 3 -41.46 -32.96 -0.23
N PHE A 4 -40.40 -33.77 -0.05
CA PHE A 4 -39.32 -33.44 0.89
C PHE A 4 -38.12 -32.92 0.09
N ALA A 5 -37.83 -31.63 0.26
CA ALA A 5 -36.65 -30.99 -0.28
C ALA A 5 -35.40 -31.51 0.44
N SER A 6 -34.41 -31.92 -0.36
CA SER A 6 -33.04 -32.17 0.08
C SER A 6 -32.45 -30.90 0.67
N SER A 7 -32.13 -30.89 1.96
CA SER A 7 -31.14 -29.94 2.48
C SER A 7 -29.77 -30.53 2.19
N SER A 8 -29.23 -30.19 1.02
CA SER A 8 -27.80 -30.27 0.75
C SER A 8 -27.13 -29.18 1.59
N ARG A 9 -26.70 -29.50 2.81
CA ARG A 9 -25.62 -28.73 3.42
C ARG A 9 -24.34 -29.21 2.76
N ASN A 10 -23.80 -28.39 1.85
CA ASN A 10 -22.41 -28.55 1.44
C ASN A 10 -21.55 -28.56 2.71
N PRO A 11 -20.52 -29.43 2.81
CA PRO A 11 -19.56 -29.33 3.89
C PRO A 11 -18.95 -27.91 3.89
N PRO A 12 -18.64 -27.34 5.07
CA PRO A 12 -18.01 -26.04 5.14
C PRO A 12 -16.73 -26.03 4.28
N PRO A 13 -16.37 -24.89 3.65
CA PRO A 13 -15.13 -24.79 2.89
C PRO A 13 -13.95 -25.12 3.82
N ILE A 14 -13.12 -26.07 3.39
CA ILE A 14 -11.92 -26.50 4.11
C ILE A 14 -10.94 -25.32 4.15
N ASP A 15 -10.57 -24.88 5.35
CA ASP A 15 -9.61 -23.80 5.53
C ASP A 15 -8.18 -24.30 5.29
N MET A 16 -7.67 -24.04 4.08
CA MET A 16 -6.32 -24.45 3.67
C MET A 16 -5.21 -23.74 4.46
N THR A 17 -5.51 -22.62 5.13
CA THR A 17 -4.50 -21.90 5.93
C THR A 17 -4.09 -22.71 7.16
N ILE A 18 -5.04 -23.39 7.80
CA ILE A 18 -4.78 -24.26 8.96
C ILE A 18 -3.88 -25.44 8.56
N PHE A 19 -4.09 -26.04 7.38
CA PHE A 19 -3.21 -27.11 6.91
C PHE A 19 -1.79 -26.60 6.68
N GLN A 20 -1.63 -25.44 6.05
CA GLN A 20 -0.32 -24.87 5.77
C GLN A 20 0.44 -24.51 7.06
N ASP A 21 -0.24 -23.94 8.05
CA ASP A 21 0.34 -23.63 9.36
C ASP A 21 0.74 -24.91 10.12
N LEU A 22 -0.10 -25.97 10.09
CA LEU A 22 0.22 -27.25 10.71
C LEU A 22 1.44 -27.92 10.04
N TYR A 23 1.54 -27.87 8.71
CA TYR A 23 2.71 -28.37 8.00
C TYR A 23 3.97 -27.56 8.33
N GLU A 24 3.89 -26.23 8.44
CA GLU A 24 5.03 -25.39 8.83
C GLU A 24 5.48 -25.67 10.28
N VAL A 25 4.55 -25.92 11.21
CA VAL A 25 4.87 -26.34 12.58
C VAL A 25 5.54 -27.72 12.62
N ILE A 26 5.08 -28.66 11.78
CA ILE A 26 5.68 -29.99 11.68
C ILE A 26 7.06 -29.92 11.01
N GLU A 27 7.26 -29.08 9.99
CA GLU A 27 8.56 -28.90 9.33
C GLU A 27 9.59 -28.21 10.24
N SER A 28 9.16 -27.22 11.01
CA SER A 28 10.02 -26.51 11.96
C SER A 28 10.32 -27.32 13.23
N ASN A 29 9.44 -28.24 13.62
CA ASN A 29 9.62 -29.14 14.75
C ASN A 29 9.13 -30.57 14.40
N PRO A 30 9.99 -31.43 13.80
CA PRO A 30 9.58 -32.69 13.19
C PRO A 30 8.74 -33.65 14.05
N PRO A 31 8.99 -33.82 15.37
CA PRO A 31 8.16 -34.65 16.21
C PRO A 31 6.72 -34.13 16.34
N ALA A 32 6.51 -32.81 16.39
CA ALA A 32 5.26 -32.08 16.71
C ALA A 32 3.98 -32.94 16.80
N LEU A 33 3.89 -33.76 17.86
CA LEU A 33 2.90 -34.84 17.96
C LEU A 33 1.47 -34.28 17.99
N GLU A 34 1.27 -33.20 18.74
CA GLU A 34 0.00 -32.49 18.82
C GLU A 34 -0.43 -31.87 17.48
N ALA A 35 0.51 -31.26 16.73
CA ALA A 35 0.20 -30.70 15.41
C ALA A 35 -0.19 -31.80 14.41
N ARG A 36 0.45 -32.97 14.49
CA ARG A 36 0.11 -34.15 13.68
C ARG A 36 -1.27 -34.71 14.03
N LYS A 37 -1.65 -34.74 15.31
CA LYS A 37 -3.00 -35.12 15.75
C LYS A 37 -4.08 -34.19 15.21
N VAL A 38 -3.85 -32.88 15.31
CA VAL A 38 -4.77 -31.87 14.77
C VAL A 38 -4.87 -32.00 13.24
N LEU A 39 -3.75 -32.26 12.55
CA LEU A 39 -3.75 -32.53 11.11
C LEU A 39 -4.59 -33.75 10.73
N ILE A 40 -4.48 -34.86 11.46
CA ILE A 40 -5.29 -36.07 11.25
C ILE A 40 -6.78 -35.75 11.40
N GLN A 41 -7.16 -35.05 12.47
CA GLN A 41 -8.54 -34.66 12.71
C GLN A 41 -9.09 -33.75 11.59
N GLN A 42 -8.31 -32.76 11.15
CA GLN A 42 -8.69 -31.88 10.04
C GLN A 42 -8.84 -32.64 8.72
N CYS A 43 -7.94 -33.59 8.43
CA CYS A 43 -8.07 -34.49 7.27
C CYS A 43 -9.35 -35.34 7.34
N MET A 44 -9.71 -35.85 8.52
CA MET A 44 -10.94 -36.64 8.71
C MET A 44 -12.20 -35.78 8.53
N GLU A 45 -12.24 -34.57 9.10
CA GLU A 45 -13.35 -33.61 8.95
C GLU A 45 -13.52 -33.14 7.49
N ALA A 46 -12.41 -33.01 6.76
CA ALA A 46 -12.37 -32.70 5.33
C ALA A 46 -12.77 -33.89 4.42
N GLY A 47 -12.90 -35.10 4.97
CA GLY A 47 -13.16 -36.32 4.20
C GLY A 47 -11.95 -36.84 3.41
N TRP A 48 -10.74 -36.38 3.71
CA TRP A 48 -9.49 -36.82 3.09
C TRP A 48 -8.95 -38.07 3.78
N VAL A 49 -9.66 -39.18 3.59
CA VAL A 49 -9.41 -40.45 4.29
C VAL A 49 -7.99 -41.00 4.05
N ASP A 50 -7.47 -40.91 2.83
CA ASP A 50 -6.13 -41.41 2.51
C ASP A 50 -5.03 -40.57 3.17
N ALA A 51 -5.18 -39.24 3.17
CA ALA A 51 -4.25 -38.32 3.84
C ALA A 51 -4.28 -38.50 5.37
N ALA A 52 -5.46 -38.75 5.95
CA ALA A 52 -5.58 -39.09 7.36
C ALA A 52 -4.85 -40.41 7.69
N LYS A 53 -4.99 -41.44 6.85
CA LYS A 53 -4.29 -42.73 7.02
C LYS A 53 -2.77 -42.61 6.92
N ASP A 54 -2.27 -41.78 6.00
CA ASP A 54 -0.85 -41.48 5.88
C ASP A 54 -0.33 -40.74 7.13
N ALA A 55 -1.03 -39.71 7.59
CA ALA A 55 -0.67 -38.94 8.78
C ALA A 55 -0.72 -39.78 10.07
N ILE A 56 -1.68 -40.71 10.20
CA ILE A 56 -1.74 -41.68 11.32
C ILE A 56 -0.53 -42.61 11.29
N ARG A 57 -0.14 -43.13 10.11
CA ARG A 57 1.07 -43.97 9.98
C ARG A 57 2.33 -43.22 10.39
N ASP A 58 2.46 -41.96 10.00
CA ASP A 58 3.60 -41.12 10.36
C ASP A 58 3.62 -40.81 11.87
N LEU A 59 2.46 -40.57 12.49
CA LEU A 59 2.34 -40.35 13.93
C LEU A 59 2.75 -41.61 14.72
N LEU A 60 2.28 -42.79 14.31
CA LEU A 60 2.62 -44.07 14.96
C LEU A 60 4.08 -44.49 14.77
N GLN A 61 4.77 -43.99 13.75
CA GLN A 61 6.23 -44.16 13.63
C GLN A 61 7.00 -43.35 14.69
N LEU A 62 6.45 -42.21 15.11
CA LEU A 62 7.06 -41.30 16.06
C LEU A 62 6.66 -41.63 17.51
N ASP A 63 5.41 -41.99 17.73
CA ASP A 63 4.89 -42.48 19.00
C ASP A 63 4.08 -43.79 18.80
N PRO A 64 4.75 -44.95 18.90
CA PRO A 64 4.11 -46.25 18.70
C PRO A 64 3.08 -46.64 19.78
N PHE A 65 2.91 -45.86 20.85
CA PHE A 65 1.98 -46.16 21.94
C PHE A 65 0.84 -45.15 22.05
N ASP A 66 0.69 -44.25 21.06
CA ASP A 66 -0.36 -43.23 21.07
C ASP A 66 -1.76 -43.87 20.92
N GLU A 67 -2.59 -43.78 21.96
CA GLU A 67 -3.91 -44.44 22.03
C GLU A 67 -4.91 -43.84 21.03
N GLU A 68 -4.84 -42.54 20.75
CA GLU A 68 -5.75 -41.85 19.83
C GLU A 68 -5.46 -42.24 18.38
N ALA A 69 -4.19 -42.32 18.00
CA ALA A 69 -3.77 -42.74 16.67
C ALA A 69 -4.19 -44.20 16.35
N HIS A 70 -4.10 -45.11 17.33
CA HIS A 70 -4.61 -46.47 17.18
C HIS A 70 -6.14 -46.49 17.04
N SER A 71 -6.86 -45.71 17.85
CA SER A 71 -8.32 -45.58 17.75
C SER A 71 -8.78 -45.06 16.39
N TRP A 72 -8.08 -44.08 15.81
CA TRP A 72 -8.38 -43.58 14.47
C TRP A 72 -8.03 -44.58 13.37
N SER A 73 -6.93 -45.33 13.53
CA SER A 73 -6.56 -46.41 12.61
C SER A 73 -7.63 -47.50 12.54
N ASP A 74 -8.17 -47.92 13.69
CA ASP A 74 -9.23 -48.94 13.77
C ASP A 74 -10.54 -48.42 13.15
N MET A 75 -10.94 -47.19 13.49
CA MET A 75 -12.14 -46.53 12.95
C MET A 75 -12.11 -46.43 11.41
N LEU A 76 -10.97 -46.05 10.83
CA LEU A 76 -10.79 -45.90 9.38
C LEU A 76 -10.55 -47.23 8.65
N SER A 77 -10.42 -48.33 9.39
CA SER A 77 -10.27 -49.69 8.85
C SER A 77 -11.62 -50.43 8.76
N GLU A 78 -12.58 -50.12 9.63
CA GLU A 78 -13.92 -50.74 9.61
C GLU A 78 -14.76 -50.32 8.39
N ASP A 79 -14.58 -49.09 7.88
CA ASP A 79 -15.34 -48.55 6.73
C ASP A 79 -15.00 -49.23 5.38
N ALA A 80 -13.89 -49.95 5.27
CA ALA A 80 -13.51 -50.68 4.05
C ALA A 80 -14.27 -52.01 3.88
N SER A 81 -14.87 -52.54 4.95
CA SER A 81 -15.51 -53.87 4.95
C SER A 81 -17.02 -53.82 4.65
N ALA A 82 -17.65 -52.65 4.75
CA ALA A 82 -19.11 -52.50 4.68
C ALA A 82 -19.65 -52.11 3.29
N GLN A 83 -18.81 -51.87 2.28
CA GLN A 83 -19.25 -51.40 0.96
C GLN A 83 -19.39 -52.48 -0.12
N LEU A 84 -19.06 -53.75 0.17
CA LEU A 84 -19.04 -54.83 -0.83
C LEU A 84 -20.14 -55.89 -0.72
N GLU A 85 -20.99 -55.87 0.30
CA GLU A 85 -22.14 -56.79 0.37
C GLU A 85 -23.43 -56.07 0.81
N LEU A 86 -24.33 -55.89 -0.17
CA LEU A 86 -25.81 -55.96 -0.09
C LEU A 86 -26.51 -54.90 -0.97
N ARG A 87 -26.52 -55.18 -2.27
CA ARG A 87 -27.71 -54.89 -3.09
C ARG A 87 -28.73 -56.00 -2.84
N TYR A 88 -29.93 -55.62 -2.36
CA TYR A 88 -31.29 -56.11 -2.74
C TYR A 88 -32.29 -56.34 -1.56
N VAL A 89 -33.17 -55.33 -1.30
CA VAL A 89 -34.68 -55.34 -1.09
C VAL A 89 -35.30 -56.12 0.13
N PRO A 90 -36.52 -55.85 0.68
CA PRO A 90 -37.34 -54.63 0.97
C PRO A 90 -37.88 -54.51 2.45
N THR A 91 -38.28 -53.28 2.83
CA THR A 91 -39.45 -52.83 3.66
C THR A 91 -39.73 -53.32 5.10
N THR A 92 -40.14 -52.32 5.91
CA THR A 92 -40.94 -52.31 7.17
C THR A 92 -40.30 -52.68 8.51
N GLN A 93 -40.02 -51.65 9.33
CA GLN A 93 -40.52 -51.49 10.71
C GLN A 93 -40.11 -50.10 11.28
N ILE A 94 -41.04 -49.43 11.97
CA ILE A 94 -40.86 -48.13 12.64
C ILE A 94 -40.31 -48.36 14.07
N PRO A 95 -39.27 -47.64 14.54
CA PRO A 95 -38.90 -47.60 15.96
C PRO A 95 -39.44 -46.33 16.68
N PRO A 96 -39.57 -46.36 18.03
CA PRO A 96 -40.33 -45.40 18.85
C PRO A 96 -39.60 -44.04 19.04
N PRO A 97 -40.28 -42.99 19.57
CA PRO A 97 -39.74 -41.63 19.55
C PRO A 97 -38.60 -41.42 20.55
N ARG A 98 -37.61 -40.62 20.15
CA ARG A 98 -36.45 -40.19 20.97
C ARG A 98 -36.85 -39.05 21.94
N PRO A 99 -36.19 -38.91 23.10
CA PRO A 99 -36.44 -37.80 24.03
C PRO A 99 -35.88 -36.47 23.51
N PRO A 100 -36.33 -35.32 24.07
CA PRO A 100 -35.95 -34.01 23.56
C PRO A 100 -34.47 -33.70 23.82
N ARG A 101 -33.84 -33.03 22.85
CA ARG A 101 -32.43 -32.63 22.85
C ARG A 101 -32.22 -31.38 23.74
N PRO A 102 -31.09 -31.22 24.44
CA PRO A 102 -30.78 -30.01 25.20
C PRO A 102 -30.53 -28.79 24.27
N LEU A 103 -30.85 -27.60 24.76
CA LEU A 103 -30.58 -26.30 24.11
C LEU A 103 -29.06 -26.04 24.04
N ILE A 104 -28.56 -25.71 22.86
CA ILE A 104 -27.16 -25.35 22.57
C ILE A 104 -27.01 -23.83 22.79
N PRO A 105 -25.90 -23.32 23.39
CA PRO A 105 -25.63 -21.89 23.50
C PRO A 105 -25.51 -21.18 22.14
N ASP A 106 -25.80 -19.89 22.12
CA ASP A 106 -26.05 -19.08 20.93
C ASP A 106 -24.80 -18.95 20.02
N ILE A 107 -24.87 -19.56 18.83
CA ILE A 107 -23.76 -19.63 17.86
C ILE A 107 -23.41 -18.24 17.31
N GLU A 108 -24.37 -17.30 17.32
CA GLU A 108 -24.16 -15.93 16.83
C GLU A 108 -23.19 -15.13 17.72
N GLU A 109 -23.18 -15.39 19.03
CA GLU A 109 -22.32 -14.66 19.97
C GLU A 109 -20.84 -15.06 19.81
N ALA A 110 -20.58 -16.36 19.63
CA ALA A 110 -19.24 -16.87 19.36
C ALA A 110 -18.68 -16.40 18.00
N GLN A 111 -19.54 -16.26 16.98
CA GLN A 111 -19.13 -15.71 15.68
C GLN A 111 -18.79 -14.21 15.76
N LEU A 112 -19.52 -13.45 16.58
CA LEU A 112 -19.27 -12.02 16.81
C LEU A 112 -17.99 -11.78 17.61
N GLU A 113 -17.68 -12.65 18.57
CA GLU A 113 -16.43 -12.61 19.33
C GLU A 113 -15.22 -12.89 18.43
N LEU A 114 -15.31 -13.92 17.59
CA LEU A 114 -14.25 -14.25 16.62
C LEU A 114 -13.94 -13.10 15.65
N LEU A 115 -14.97 -12.40 15.16
CA LEU A 115 -14.80 -11.24 14.27
C LEU A 115 -14.11 -10.07 14.97
N ARG A 116 -14.45 -9.79 16.23
CA ARG A 116 -13.81 -8.74 17.02
C ARG A 116 -12.35 -9.04 17.30
N ASP A 117 -12.04 -10.28 17.62
CA ASP A 117 -10.67 -10.72 17.88
C ASP A 117 -9.81 -10.66 16.61
N TYR A 118 -10.39 -11.02 15.46
CA TYR A 118 -9.74 -10.90 14.16
C TYR A 118 -9.44 -9.43 13.79
N GLU A 119 -10.39 -8.52 13.99
CA GLU A 119 -10.17 -7.07 13.79
C GLU A 119 -9.09 -6.51 14.73
N ALA A 120 -9.08 -6.93 15.99
CA ALA A 120 -8.05 -6.53 16.95
C ALA A 120 -6.65 -6.99 16.53
N LEU A 121 -6.55 -8.22 16.01
CA LEU A 121 -5.29 -8.78 15.50
C LEU A 121 -4.79 -8.02 14.27
N ARG A 122 -5.68 -7.72 13.31
CA ARG A 122 -5.35 -6.93 12.11
C ARG A 122 -4.84 -5.54 12.47
N THR A 123 -5.48 -4.88 13.43
CA THR A 123 -5.09 -3.55 13.89
C THR A 123 -3.69 -3.56 14.55
N LYS A 124 -3.38 -4.62 15.31
CA LYS A 124 -2.08 -4.81 15.94
C LYS A 124 -0.97 -5.07 14.91
N ALA A 125 -1.24 -5.86 13.88
CA ALA A 125 -0.31 -6.10 12.78
C ALA A 125 0.00 -4.81 11.99
N ALA A 126 -1.03 -4.00 11.68
CA ALA A 126 -0.84 -2.70 11.02
C ALA A 126 0.01 -1.73 11.85
N LYS A 127 -0.19 -1.72 13.17
CA LYS A 127 0.63 -0.90 14.09
C LYS A 127 2.10 -1.34 14.08
N LEU A 128 2.36 -2.65 14.15
CA LEU A 128 3.72 -3.19 14.10
C LEU A 128 4.41 -2.85 12.78
N LEU A 129 3.71 -2.98 11.64
CA LEU A 129 4.24 -2.57 10.34
C LEU A 129 4.62 -1.09 10.32
N ARG A 130 3.75 -0.21 10.80
CA ARG A 130 4.04 1.24 10.88
C ARG A 130 5.24 1.55 11.79
N GLU A 131 5.36 0.85 12.91
CA GLU A 131 6.52 0.97 13.81
C GLU A 131 7.81 0.48 13.13
N THR A 132 7.78 -0.62 12.38
CA THR A 132 8.95 -1.08 11.61
C THR A 132 9.37 -0.10 10.52
N TYR A 133 8.42 0.54 9.84
CA TYR A 133 8.71 1.58 8.85
C TYR A 133 9.32 2.84 9.50
N LEU A 134 8.79 3.26 10.65
CA LEU A 134 9.36 4.37 11.43
C LEU A 134 10.80 4.09 11.88
N VAL A 135 11.07 2.87 12.36
CA VAL A 135 12.43 2.45 12.73
C VAL A 135 13.34 2.45 11.51
N ARG A 136 12.87 1.93 10.36
CA ARG A 136 13.62 1.94 9.09
C ARG A 136 13.95 3.36 8.63
N ASP A 137 12.99 4.28 8.69
CA ASP A 137 13.16 5.66 8.26
C ASP A 137 14.04 6.48 9.23
N LEU A 138 13.98 6.19 10.53
CA LEU A 138 14.92 6.73 11.52
C LEU A 138 16.35 6.24 11.24
N THR A 139 16.52 4.95 10.94
CA THR A 139 17.82 4.35 10.60
C THR A 139 18.40 4.99 9.33
N ARG A 140 17.55 5.28 8.35
CA ARG A 140 17.93 5.95 7.09
C ARG A 140 18.30 7.43 7.28
N LYS A 141 17.59 8.16 8.16
CA LYS A 141 17.93 9.55 8.54
C LYS A 141 19.24 9.65 9.33
N THR A 142 19.58 8.64 10.13
CA THR A 142 20.87 8.58 10.82
C THR A 142 22.04 8.30 9.87
N GLU A 143 21.82 7.64 8.74
CA GLU A 143 22.86 7.43 7.72
C GLU A 143 23.11 8.69 6.86
N ASP A 144 22.05 9.44 6.52
CA ASP A 144 22.14 10.64 5.67
C ASP A 144 22.68 11.90 6.39
N SER A 145 22.79 11.90 7.72
CA SER A 145 23.27 13.05 8.52
C SER A 145 24.75 12.96 8.91
N THR A 146 25.47 11.93 8.47
CA THR A 146 26.91 11.75 8.74
C THR A 146 27.78 12.09 7.52
N PRO A 147 28.67 13.11 7.59
CA PRO A 147 29.66 13.37 6.55
C PRO A 147 30.73 12.25 6.49
N PRO A 148 31.37 12.02 5.31
CA PRO A 148 32.05 10.76 4.98
C PRO A 148 33.40 10.51 5.71
N GLU A 149 33.78 11.32 6.69
CA GLU A 149 35.08 11.19 7.38
C GLU A 149 35.01 10.59 8.80
N LYS A 150 33.83 10.15 9.26
CA LYS A 150 33.71 9.47 10.58
C LYS A 150 32.84 8.23 10.54
N ARG A 151 33.23 7.22 9.75
CA ARG A 151 32.83 5.84 10.00
C ARG A 151 33.82 5.22 10.99
N VAL A 152 33.56 5.35 12.28
CA VAL A 152 34.25 4.60 13.33
C VAL A 152 33.24 3.66 13.98
N SER A 153 33.62 2.38 14.04
CA SER A 153 32.80 1.27 14.51
C SER A 153 32.28 1.47 15.93
N PHE A 154 30.98 1.23 16.09
CA PHE A 154 30.21 1.17 17.34
C PHE A 154 30.76 0.05 18.25
N LYS A 155 31.92 0.26 18.90
CA LYS A 155 32.39 -0.66 19.94
C LYS A 155 33.27 -0.07 21.04
N ASN A 156 33.63 1.21 21.00
CA ASN A 156 34.35 1.85 22.10
C ASN A 156 33.93 3.32 22.16
N LEU A 157 33.24 3.74 23.23
CA LEU A 157 33.27 5.11 23.80
C LEU A 157 32.24 5.24 24.95
N MET A 158 32.42 4.44 26.00
CA MET A 158 32.07 4.85 27.36
C MET A 158 33.39 5.04 28.10
N SER A 159 34.08 6.16 27.85
CA SER A 159 35.25 6.59 28.61
C SER A 159 35.66 8.03 28.25
N LEU A 160 35.72 8.88 29.29
CA LEU A 160 36.50 10.12 29.45
C LEU A 160 36.05 11.43 28.77
N GLY A 161 35.36 12.27 29.57
CA GLY A 161 35.94 13.44 30.27
C GLY A 161 36.81 14.45 29.53
N SER A 162 36.29 15.68 29.41
CA SER A 162 36.91 17.03 29.50
C SER A 162 38.31 17.30 28.91
N LEU A 163 38.42 18.31 28.03
CA LEU A 163 39.20 19.56 28.25
C LEU A 163 39.20 20.48 27.01
N ALA A 164 39.52 21.76 27.26
CA ALA A 164 39.20 22.93 26.46
C ALA A 164 40.39 23.59 25.73
N TRP A 165 40.03 24.38 24.70
CA TRP A 165 40.53 25.73 24.31
C TRP A 165 41.81 25.97 23.46
N ALA A 166 41.70 27.07 22.69
CA ALA A 166 42.66 27.86 21.87
C ALA A 166 43.01 27.34 20.45
N GLY A 167 43.06 28.14 19.36
CA GLY A 167 42.81 29.57 19.11
C GLY A 167 43.43 30.06 17.77
N LYS A 168 42.63 30.78 16.96
CA LYS A 168 42.93 31.85 15.94
C LYS A 168 43.85 31.64 14.71
N LYS A 169 43.29 31.85 13.50
CA LYS A 169 43.43 33.00 12.52
C LYS A 169 42.98 32.52 11.12
N LYS A 170 42.53 33.30 10.11
CA LYS A 170 41.73 34.52 9.86
C LYS A 170 42.03 34.90 8.39
N GLU A 171 41.07 34.79 7.46
CA GLU A 171 41.05 35.40 6.09
C GLU A 171 39.62 35.22 5.52
N SER A 172 38.75 36.24 5.54
CA SER A 172 38.47 37.30 4.55
C SER A 172 37.27 37.00 3.63
N LEU A 173 36.26 37.89 3.69
CA LEU A 173 35.29 38.32 2.66
C LEU A 173 33.79 38.17 3.02
N VAL A 174 33.06 39.25 2.68
CA VAL A 174 31.59 39.46 2.62
C VAL A 174 30.92 39.91 3.93
N SER A 175 30.37 41.13 3.90
CA SER A 175 29.62 41.77 5.00
C SER A 175 28.34 41.01 5.34
N SER A 176 28.08 40.83 6.64
CA SER A 176 27.00 39.99 7.12
C SER A 176 25.64 40.71 7.09
N PRO A 177 24.52 39.97 7.05
CA PRO A 177 23.17 40.55 7.22
C PRO A 177 22.98 41.37 8.51
N LEU A 178 23.81 41.11 9.53
CA LEU A 178 23.80 41.83 10.80
C LEU A 178 24.29 43.28 10.64
N ASP A 179 25.28 43.51 9.76
CA ASP A 179 25.87 44.83 9.53
C ASP A 179 24.90 45.76 8.76
N ARG A 180 24.03 45.19 7.91
CA ARG A 180 22.93 45.95 7.26
C ARG A 180 21.80 46.28 8.23
N HIS A 181 21.58 45.42 9.22
CA HIS A 181 20.56 45.64 10.25
C HIS A 181 20.96 46.76 11.21
N ILE A 182 22.25 46.85 11.55
CA ILE A 182 22.79 47.94 12.38
C ILE A 182 22.68 49.29 11.65
N GLN A 183 22.96 49.34 10.34
CA GLN A 183 22.82 50.57 9.54
C GLN A 183 21.37 51.09 9.50
N ASN A 184 20.39 50.19 9.31
CA ASN A 184 18.97 50.52 9.25
C ASN A 184 18.40 51.01 10.60
N LEU A 185 18.96 50.58 11.73
CA LEU A 185 18.55 51.04 13.05
C LEU A 185 19.02 52.48 13.34
N THR A 186 20.19 52.87 12.83
CA THR A 186 20.67 54.27 12.88
C THR A 186 19.77 55.21 12.08
N ASP A 187 19.27 54.79 10.92
CA ASP A 187 18.39 55.61 10.07
C ASP A 187 16.97 55.80 10.67
N ILE A 188 16.53 54.87 11.54
CA ILE A 188 15.28 54.95 12.30
C ILE A 188 15.45 55.88 13.53
N ALA A 189 16.60 55.85 14.19
CA ALA A 189 16.90 56.70 15.34
C ALA A 189 17.05 58.20 14.96
N ASP A 190 17.50 58.49 13.74
CA ASP A 190 17.72 59.86 13.25
C ASP A 190 16.47 60.51 12.58
N GLY A 191 15.29 59.89 12.68
CA GLY A 191 14.01 60.53 12.37
C GLY A 191 13.75 60.90 10.90
N ARG A 192 14.42 60.26 9.93
CA ARG A 192 14.33 60.65 8.49
C ARG A 192 13.24 59.98 7.65
N ILE A 193 12.31 59.22 8.23
CA ILE A 193 11.13 58.73 7.50
C ILE A 193 9.87 59.16 8.23
N SER A 194 9.44 60.40 7.99
CA SER A 194 8.15 60.92 8.42
C SER A 194 7.52 61.72 7.28
N SER A 195 6.94 61.02 6.30
CA SER A 195 5.81 61.51 5.47
C SER A 195 5.44 60.50 4.38
N ALA A 196 4.71 59.42 4.69
CA ALA A 196 3.85 58.71 3.73
C ALA A 196 3.16 57.48 4.34
N VAL A 197 2.35 57.62 5.38
CA VAL A 197 1.25 56.66 5.62
C VAL A 197 0.08 57.42 6.23
N GLN A 198 -0.85 57.84 5.39
CA GLN A 198 -2.20 58.16 5.82
C GLN A 198 -3.16 57.39 4.91
N GLY A 199 -3.93 56.49 5.52
CA GLY A 199 -5.03 55.76 4.87
C GLY A 199 -4.80 54.26 4.59
N ARG A 200 -4.75 53.41 5.62
CA ARG A 200 -5.22 52.02 5.52
C ARG A 200 -6.21 51.75 6.65
N GLN A 201 -7.40 51.31 6.28
CA GLN A 201 -8.39 50.67 7.15
C GLN A 201 -7.77 49.42 7.84
N PRO A 202 -8.24 49.02 9.03
CA PRO A 202 -7.59 47.99 9.84
C PRO A 202 -7.58 46.64 9.12
N GLU A 203 -6.37 46.10 9.02
CA GLU A 203 -5.97 44.85 8.41
C GLU A 203 -6.59 43.65 9.17
N SER A 204 -7.25 42.74 8.46
CA SER A 204 -7.89 41.57 9.07
C SER A 204 -6.87 40.61 9.69
N ALA A 205 -7.03 40.34 11.00
CA ALA A 205 -6.05 39.62 11.80
C ALA A 205 -5.98 38.10 11.49
N PRO A 206 -4.78 37.46 11.56
CA PRO A 206 -4.53 36.12 11.04
C PRO A 206 -4.71 34.95 12.04
N TYR A 207 -5.26 35.18 13.24
CA TYR A 207 -5.41 34.13 14.27
C TYR A 207 -6.87 33.97 14.69
N SER A 208 -7.27 32.73 15.03
CA SER A 208 -8.56 32.49 15.68
C SER A 208 -8.49 31.38 16.71
N PHE A 209 -9.29 31.49 17.77
CA PHE A 209 -9.43 30.48 18.81
C PHE A 209 -10.91 30.24 19.12
N VAL A 210 -11.26 29.02 19.52
CA VAL A 210 -12.62 28.68 19.95
C VAL A 210 -12.64 28.67 21.47
N PHE A 211 -13.27 29.67 22.07
CA PHE A 211 -13.48 29.71 23.51
C PHE A 211 -14.70 28.88 23.86
N ARG A 212 -14.57 28.04 24.89
CA ARG A 212 -15.62 27.16 25.40
C ARG A 212 -15.82 27.38 26.89
N TRP A 213 -17.06 27.28 27.33
CA TRP A 213 -17.46 27.32 28.73
C TRP A 213 -18.49 26.21 28.96
N GLU A 214 -18.10 25.17 29.69
CA GLU A 214 -18.87 23.93 29.86
C GLU A 214 -19.67 23.91 31.17
N HIS A 215 -19.71 25.02 31.91
CA HIS A 215 -20.42 25.13 33.18
C HIS A 215 -21.77 25.84 33.01
N ALA A 216 -22.70 25.56 33.94
CA ALA A 216 -24.02 26.19 33.95
C ALA A 216 -23.91 27.72 34.06
N ALA A 217 -24.58 28.42 33.15
CA ALA A 217 -24.61 29.87 33.05
C ALA A 217 -25.86 30.30 32.28
N SER A 218 -26.34 31.53 32.52
CA SER A 218 -27.43 32.12 31.71
C SER A 218 -26.86 32.92 30.53
N GLU A 219 -25.77 33.65 30.76
CA GLU A 219 -25.01 34.36 29.74
C GLU A 219 -23.50 34.34 30.00
N VAL A 220 -22.73 34.19 28.93
CA VAL A 220 -21.27 34.12 28.99
C VAL A 220 -20.65 35.04 27.94
N TYR A 221 -19.73 35.89 28.37
CA TYR A 221 -18.85 36.67 27.50
C TYR A 221 -17.41 36.24 27.73
N VAL A 222 -16.58 36.28 26.69
CA VAL A 222 -15.12 36.18 26.83
C VAL A 222 -14.51 37.53 26.52
N THR A 223 -13.48 37.88 27.28
CA THR A 223 -12.77 39.15 27.13
C THR A 223 -11.32 38.98 27.57
N GLY A 224 -10.42 39.80 27.05
CA GLY A 224 -8.99 39.65 27.29
C GLY A 224 -8.16 40.74 26.64
N THR A 225 -6.87 40.47 26.47
CA THR A 225 -5.95 41.43 25.83
C THR A 225 -6.32 41.71 24.37
N PHE A 226 -7.06 40.80 23.70
CA PHE A 226 -7.45 40.93 22.30
C PHE A 226 -8.58 41.92 22.03
N ASP A 227 -9.46 42.16 23.01
CA ASP A 227 -10.57 43.13 22.92
C ASP A 227 -10.41 44.26 23.94
N ASN A 228 -9.21 44.40 24.52
CA ASN A 228 -8.89 45.36 25.58
C ASN A 228 -9.85 45.29 26.77
N TRP A 229 -10.23 44.08 27.18
CA TRP A 229 -11.08 43.79 28.34
C TRP A 229 -12.50 44.41 28.25
N SER A 230 -12.99 44.65 27.03
CA SER A 230 -14.24 45.38 26.76
C SER A 230 -15.52 44.53 26.79
N LYS A 231 -15.41 43.21 26.97
CA LYS A 231 -16.52 42.24 26.91
C LYS A 231 -17.22 42.21 25.56
N SER A 232 -16.46 42.35 24.46
CA SER A 232 -17.05 42.45 23.12
C SER A 232 -17.60 41.12 22.59
N GLU A 233 -17.12 39.98 23.12
CA GLU A 233 -17.41 38.65 22.58
C GLU A 233 -18.40 37.84 23.43
N LYS A 234 -19.70 37.94 23.12
CA LYS A 234 -20.74 37.06 23.71
C LYS A 234 -20.65 35.65 23.12
N LEU A 235 -20.63 34.61 23.96
CA LEU A 235 -20.64 33.21 23.55
C LEU A 235 -22.05 32.73 23.21
N ILE A 236 -22.14 31.74 22.31
CA ILE A 236 -23.43 31.16 21.86
C ILE A 236 -23.65 29.85 22.60
N GLN A 237 -24.82 29.68 23.20
CA GLN A 237 -25.20 28.44 23.88
C GLN A 237 -25.53 27.36 22.84
N THR A 238 -24.79 26.26 22.86
CA THR A 238 -25.00 25.08 22.03
C THR A 238 -25.13 23.85 22.94
N GLY A 239 -26.37 23.43 23.20
CA GLY A 239 -26.65 22.39 24.19
C GLY A 239 -26.32 22.85 25.61
N ASN A 240 -25.43 22.11 26.30
CA ASN A 240 -24.98 22.43 27.66
C ASN A 240 -23.68 23.26 27.71
N VAL A 241 -23.15 23.68 26.56
CA VAL A 241 -21.86 24.38 26.45
C VAL A 241 -22.06 25.72 25.77
N PHE A 242 -21.38 26.75 26.25
CA PHE A 242 -21.25 28.03 25.56
C PHE A 242 -19.98 28.01 24.73
N GLU A 243 -20.06 28.30 23.44
CA GLU A 243 -18.86 28.38 22.59
C GLU A 243 -18.94 29.50 21.55
N LYS A 244 -17.77 30.04 21.19
CA LYS A 244 -17.63 30.96 20.06
C LYS A 244 -16.21 30.96 19.52
N LYS A 245 -16.11 30.97 18.20
CA LYS A 245 -14.85 31.26 17.50
C LYS A 245 -14.59 32.77 17.48
N VAL A 246 -13.50 33.19 18.12
CA VAL A 246 -13.07 34.60 18.20
C VAL A 246 -11.85 34.81 17.32
N ILE A 247 -11.84 35.93 16.58
CA ILE A 247 -10.70 36.37 15.78
C ILE A 247 -9.75 37.13 16.71
N LEU A 248 -8.50 36.69 16.77
CA LEU A 248 -7.49 37.26 17.64
C LEU A 248 -6.54 38.17 16.84
N PRO A 249 -6.15 39.33 17.37
CA PRO A 249 -5.13 40.17 16.76
C PRO A 249 -3.78 39.45 16.75
N PRO A 250 -2.85 39.84 15.87
CA PRO A 250 -1.48 39.34 15.93
C PRO A 250 -0.82 39.85 17.22
N VAL A 251 -0.67 38.96 18.20
CA VAL A 251 0.05 39.25 19.46
C VAL A 251 1.33 38.43 19.47
N VAL A 252 2.44 39.04 19.88
CA VAL A 252 3.70 38.35 20.17
C VAL A 252 3.66 37.99 21.66
N GLY A 253 3.65 36.69 21.99
CA GLY A 253 3.54 36.21 23.36
C GLY A 253 2.13 35.76 23.79
N LYS A 254 1.91 35.68 25.11
CA LYS A 254 0.69 35.12 25.73
C LYS A 254 -0.52 36.06 25.57
N ILE A 255 -1.69 35.49 25.26
CA ILE A 255 -2.97 36.21 25.31
C ILE A 255 -3.68 35.88 26.61
N HIS A 256 -3.93 36.89 27.44
CA HIS A 256 -4.67 36.72 28.69
C HIS A 256 -6.15 36.97 28.47
N TYR A 257 -7.00 36.16 29.11
CA TYR A 257 -8.45 36.26 28.99
C TYR A 257 -9.16 35.83 30.28
N LYS A 258 -10.44 36.19 30.37
CA LYS A 258 -11.35 35.80 31.45
C LYS A 258 -12.78 35.70 30.91
N PHE A 259 -13.62 34.92 31.58
CA PHE A 259 -15.04 34.85 31.28
C PHE A 259 -15.83 35.81 32.17
N VAL A 260 -16.89 36.39 31.62
CA VAL A 260 -17.90 37.11 32.37
C VAL A 260 -19.19 36.30 32.28
N VAL A 261 -19.48 35.60 33.38
CA VAL A 261 -20.59 34.65 33.50
C VAL A 261 -21.64 35.27 34.42
N ASP A 262 -22.83 35.53 33.89
CA ASP A 262 -23.94 36.17 34.64
C ASP A 262 -23.52 37.44 35.40
N GLY A 263 -22.66 38.25 34.77
CA GLY A 263 -22.10 39.48 35.34
C GLY A 263 -20.85 39.32 36.22
N ASN A 264 -20.48 38.09 36.58
CA ASN A 264 -19.31 37.80 37.42
C ASN A 264 -18.07 37.44 36.59
N TRP A 265 -16.92 37.96 36.99
CA TRP A 265 -15.64 37.67 36.33
C TRP A 265 -15.06 36.35 36.87
N VAL A 266 -14.99 35.33 36.02
CA VAL A 266 -14.57 33.98 36.40
C VAL A 266 -13.44 33.51 35.48
N ALA A 267 -12.38 32.94 36.07
CA ALA A 267 -11.36 32.22 35.35
C ALA A 267 -11.78 30.75 35.23
N ASP A 268 -11.60 30.15 34.07
CA ASP A 268 -11.86 28.74 33.84
C ASP A 268 -10.81 27.89 34.59
N PRO A 269 -11.22 27.02 35.53
CA PRO A 269 -10.31 26.17 36.29
C PRO A 269 -9.69 25.03 35.47
N THR A 270 -10.22 24.75 34.27
CA THR A 270 -9.76 23.67 33.39
C THR A 270 -8.72 24.12 32.37
N ALA A 271 -8.58 25.43 32.16
CA ALA A 271 -7.61 26.04 31.25
C ALA A 271 -6.37 26.56 32.02
N PRO A 272 -5.21 26.77 31.35
CA PRO A 272 -4.02 27.35 31.97
C PRO A 272 -4.31 28.70 32.63
N GLN A 273 -3.77 28.90 33.83
CA GLN A 273 -3.99 30.09 34.65
C GLN A 273 -2.67 30.71 35.10
N GLU A 274 -2.65 32.03 35.19
CA GLU A 274 -1.51 32.81 35.66
C GLU A 274 -2.01 33.99 36.49
N TYR A 275 -1.27 34.33 37.53
CA TYR A 275 -1.49 35.57 38.27
C TYR A 275 -0.75 36.69 37.54
N ASP A 276 -1.43 37.81 37.30
CA ASP A 276 -0.75 39.02 36.83
C ASP A 276 0.07 39.66 37.96
N ASP A 277 0.84 40.70 37.62
CA ASP A 277 1.69 41.44 38.56
C ASP A 277 0.89 42.11 39.69
N ASP A 278 -0.43 42.28 39.51
CA ASP A 278 -1.37 42.84 40.47
C ASP A 278 -2.09 41.76 41.32
N GLY A 279 -1.74 40.48 41.14
CA GLY A 279 -2.27 39.35 41.89
C GLY A 279 -3.65 38.85 41.43
N VAL A 280 -4.10 39.24 40.24
CA VAL A 280 -5.38 38.82 39.66
C VAL A 280 -5.18 37.56 38.81
N LEU A 281 -5.96 36.51 39.13
CA LEU A 281 -5.95 35.26 38.38
C LEU A 281 -6.67 35.42 37.03
N THR A 282 -5.95 35.15 35.95
CA THR A 282 -6.45 35.16 34.57
C THR A 282 -6.10 33.85 33.86
N ASN A 283 -6.85 33.50 32.82
CA ASN A 283 -6.45 32.42 31.93
C ASN A 283 -5.49 32.97 30.86
N PHE A 284 -4.60 32.12 30.34
CA PHE A 284 -3.73 32.52 29.23
C PHE A 284 -3.72 31.48 28.12
N LEU A 285 -3.47 31.97 26.90
CA LEU A 285 -3.25 31.16 25.71
C LEU A 285 -1.83 31.38 25.18
N THR A 286 -1.16 30.29 24.81
CA THR A 286 0.17 30.29 24.19
C THR A 286 0.10 30.16 22.67
N GLU A 287 1.17 30.53 21.97
CA GLU A 287 1.21 30.62 20.50
C GLU A 287 0.88 29.31 19.78
N ASP A 288 1.12 28.17 20.40
CA ASP A 288 0.82 26.82 19.91
C ASP A 288 -0.68 26.47 19.97
N GLN A 289 -1.48 27.22 20.72
CA GLN A 289 -2.91 26.97 20.92
C GLN A 289 -3.79 27.69 19.88
N PHE A 290 -3.24 28.61 19.08
CA PHE A 290 -4.00 29.35 18.06
C PHE A 290 -3.94 28.68 16.69
N VAL A 291 -5.07 28.68 15.98
CA VAL A 291 -5.08 28.34 14.55
C VAL A 291 -4.54 29.54 13.77
N LYS A 292 -3.32 29.40 13.21
CA LYS A 292 -2.74 30.38 12.29
C LYS A 292 -3.41 30.24 10.92
N HIS A 293 -4.24 31.21 10.54
CA HIS A 293 -4.72 31.33 9.18
C HIS A 293 -3.56 31.81 8.32
N THR A 294 -2.83 30.86 7.73
CA THR A 294 -1.85 31.18 6.69
C THR A 294 -2.60 31.94 5.62
N ARG A 295 -2.15 33.17 5.34
CA ARG A 295 -2.68 34.04 4.28
C ARG A 295 -3.02 33.18 3.07
N VAL A 296 -4.31 33.00 2.76
CA VAL A 296 -4.72 32.55 1.44
C VAL A 296 -4.25 33.68 0.54
N LYS A 297 -3.07 33.51 -0.09
CA LYS A 297 -2.71 34.34 -1.24
C LYS A 297 -3.96 34.28 -2.11
N GLN A 298 -4.54 35.44 -2.46
CA GLN A 298 -5.48 35.48 -3.57
C GLN A 298 -4.84 34.64 -4.67
N THR A 299 -5.53 33.58 -5.11
CA THR A 299 -5.01 32.71 -6.16
C THR A 299 -4.87 33.60 -7.38
N SER A 300 -3.67 34.11 -7.63
CA SER A 300 -3.37 34.85 -8.84
C SER A 300 -3.61 33.90 -9.99
N GLN A 301 -4.21 34.40 -11.08
CA GLN A 301 -4.39 33.60 -12.28
C GLN A 301 -3.06 32.92 -12.66
N PRO A 302 -3.08 31.62 -12.97
CA PRO A 302 -1.87 30.92 -13.39
C PRO A 302 -1.22 31.60 -14.59
N GLY A 303 0.11 31.53 -14.67
CA GLY A 303 0.88 32.13 -15.78
C GLY A 303 0.51 31.54 -17.15
N SER A 304 1.07 32.11 -18.22
CA SER A 304 0.84 31.61 -19.57
C SER A 304 1.40 30.19 -19.75
N ALA A 305 0.73 29.37 -20.56
CA ALA A 305 1.18 28.00 -20.84
C ALA A 305 2.61 27.94 -21.41
N GLN A 306 3.00 28.93 -22.21
CA GLN A 306 4.37 29.07 -22.73
C GLN A 306 5.40 29.33 -21.62
N SER A 307 5.05 30.11 -20.59
CA SER A 307 5.95 30.35 -19.46
C SER A 307 6.18 29.07 -18.67
N VAL A 308 5.12 28.29 -18.45
CA VAL A 308 5.19 26.99 -17.76
C VAL A 308 6.04 26.01 -18.56
N ALA A 309 5.80 25.89 -19.87
CA ALA A 309 6.59 25.03 -20.76
C ALA A 309 8.09 25.39 -20.72
N ARG A 310 8.44 26.69 -20.79
CA ARG A 310 9.84 27.14 -20.64
C ARG A 310 10.45 26.81 -19.29
N MET A 311 9.66 26.89 -18.21
CA MET A 311 10.12 26.51 -16.87
C MET A 311 10.38 25.00 -16.76
N MET A 312 9.52 24.17 -17.36
CA MET A 312 9.70 22.73 -17.44
C MET A 312 10.95 22.37 -18.26
N GLU A 313 11.17 23.02 -19.39
CA GLU A 313 12.37 22.82 -20.21
C GLU A 313 13.65 23.21 -19.47
N LYS A 314 13.64 24.34 -18.78
CA LYS A 314 14.80 24.83 -18.00
C LYS A 314 15.14 23.90 -16.83
N ASN A 315 14.14 23.27 -16.23
CA ASN A 315 14.28 22.40 -15.06
C ASN A 315 13.74 20.99 -15.37
N SER A 316 14.37 20.29 -16.30
CA SER A 316 13.90 18.98 -16.79
C SER A 316 13.66 17.95 -15.67
N GLU A 317 14.50 17.92 -14.63
CA GLU A 317 14.35 17.00 -13.49
C GLU A 317 13.09 17.26 -12.66
N ARG A 318 12.64 18.52 -12.59
CA ARG A 318 11.45 18.95 -11.83
C ARG A 318 10.27 19.27 -12.75
N ALA A 319 10.32 18.85 -14.01
CA ALA A 319 9.30 19.18 -15.00
C ALA A 319 7.91 18.68 -14.60
N VAL A 320 7.81 17.49 -13.99
CA VAL A 320 6.53 16.95 -13.48
C VAL A 320 6.01 17.81 -12.34
N ASP A 321 6.83 18.09 -11.33
CA ASP A 321 6.44 18.93 -10.18
C ASP A 321 5.95 20.31 -10.63
N ILE A 322 6.66 20.94 -11.56
CA ILE A 322 6.27 22.25 -12.11
C ILE A 322 4.91 22.19 -12.80
N ALA A 323 4.66 21.14 -13.58
CA ALA A 323 3.37 20.96 -14.24
C ALA A 323 2.26 20.64 -13.23
N VAL A 324 2.53 19.86 -12.19
CA VAL A 324 1.56 19.59 -11.12
C VAL A 324 1.22 20.87 -10.36
N ASP A 325 2.22 21.63 -9.91
CA ASP A 325 2.03 22.91 -9.21
C ASP A 325 1.17 23.88 -10.03
N ASP A 326 1.39 23.92 -11.35
CA ASP A 326 0.62 24.74 -12.30
C ASP A 326 -0.84 24.29 -12.39
N LEU A 327 -1.09 22.99 -12.54
CA LEU A 327 -2.44 22.43 -12.60
C LEU A 327 -3.19 22.58 -11.27
N GLU A 328 -2.53 22.36 -10.14
CA GLU A 328 -3.10 22.60 -8.81
C GLU A 328 -3.44 24.08 -8.60
N ALA A 329 -2.56 24.99 -9.02
CA ALA A 329 -2.81 26.42 -8.97
C ALA A 329 -4.00 26.80 -9.86
N MET A 330 -4.12 26.21 -11.04
CA MET A 330 -5.27 26.39 -11.92
C MET A 330 -6.56 25.86 -11.30
N ALA A 331 -6.55 24.67 -10.72
CA ALA A 331 -7.74 24.10 -10.07
C ALA A 331 -8.19 24.95 -8.87
N ARG A 332 -7.24 25.42 -8.03
CA ARG A 332 -7.53 26.36 -6.94
C ARG A 332 -8.09 27.68 -7.45
N TRP A 333 -7.52 28.23 -8.52
CA TRP A 333 -8.00 29.45 -9.14
C TRP A 333 -9.42 29.28 -9.71
N LEU A 334 -9.70 28.21 -10.45
CA LEU A 334 -11.03 27.91 -11.00
C LEU A 334 -12.09 27.81 -9.91
N ARG A 335 -11.83 27.07 -8.84
CA ARG A 335 -12.73 26.95 -7.68
C ARG A 335 -12.92 28.28 -6.94
N SER A 336 -11.94 29.20 -7.00
CA SER A 336 -12.09 30.56 -6.46
C SER A 336 -13.01 31.44 -7.30
N GLN A 337 -13.10 31.19 -8.62
CA GLN A 337 -13.96 31.94 -9.53
C GLN A 337 -15.41 31.41 -9.44
N ASP A 338 -15.58 30.09 -9.37
CA ASP A 338 -16.87 29.44 -9.22
C ASP A 338 -16.79 28.32 -8.18
N ALA A 339 -17.35 28.57 -7.00
CA ALA A 339 -17.40 27.61 -5.90
C ALA A 339 -18.33 26.42 -6.17
N ARG A 340 -19.20 26.49 -7.19
CA ARG A 340 -20.13 25.40 -7.57
C ARG A 340 -19.55 24.48 -8.64
N LEU A 341 -18.35 24.78 -9.16
CA LEU A 341 -17.72 23.99 -10.19
C LEU A 341 -17.40 22.59 -9.66
N ASN A 342 -17.99 21.57 -10.28
CA ASN A 342 -17.73 20.17 -9.94
C ASN A 342 -16.37 19.70 -10.47
N ASP A 343 -15.90 18.55 -9.99
CA ASP A 343 -14.58 18.03 -10.35
C ASP A 343 -14.45 17.71 -11.85
N ASP A 344 -15.56 17.38 -12.53
CA ASP A 344 -15.58 17.18 -13.98
C ASP A 344 -15.30 18.46 -14.77
N GLY A 345 -15.93 19.57 -14.37
CA GLY A 345 -15.68 20.88 -14.96
C GLY A 345 -14.26 21.38 -14.70
N VAL A 346 -13.72 21.11 -13.50
CA VAL A 346 -12.31 21.37 -13.19
C VAL A 346 -11.41 20.52 -14.10
N ARG A 347 -11.66 19.21 -14.21
CA ARG A 347 -10.87 18.29 -15.06
C ARG A 347 -10.85 18.74 -16.51
N GLU A 348 -11.99 19.10 -17.08
CA GLU A 348 -12.07 19.58 -18.46
C GLU A 348 -11.19 20.82 -18.69
N ALA A 349 -11.21 21.77 -17.75
CA ALA A 349 -10.38 22.97 -17.82
C ALA A 349 -8.87 22.65 -17.66
N LEU A 350 -8.52 21.70 -16.78
CA LEU A 350 -7.14 21.23 -16.62
C LEU A 350 -6.63 20.52 -17.88
N VAL A 351 -7.43 19.66 -18.51
CA VAL A 351 -7.08 18.99 -19.77
C VAL A 351 -6.84 20.02 -20.88
N LYS A 352 -7.70 21.04 -21.00
CA LYS A 352 -7.49 22.15 -21.96
C LYS A 352 -6.20 22.90 -21.68
N ARG A 353 -5.92 23.23 -20.41
CA ARG A 353 -4.68 23.90 -19.99
C ARG A 353 -3.45 23.05 -20.33
N LEU A 354 -3.52 21.75 -20.05
CA LEU A 354 -2.45 20.81 -20.33
C LEU A 354 -2.17 20.68 -21.83
N GLY A 355 -3.21 20.70 -22.68
CA GLY A 355 -3.04 20.72 -24.13
C GLY A 355 -2.26 21.95 -24.62
N LEU A 356 -2.46 23.11 -23.99
CA LEU A 356 -1.70 24.32 -24.29
C LEU A 356 -0.24 24.23 -23.82
N VAL A 357 0.00 23.67 -22.64
CA VAL A 357 1.38 23.44 -22.13
C VAL A 357 2.10 22.41 -22.99
N SER A 358 1.44 21.29 -23.30
CA SER A 358 1.99 20.20 -24.11
C SER A 358 2.29 20.61 -25.55
N SER A 359 1.46 21.48 -26.16
CA SER A 359 1.74 22.01 -27.51
C SER A 359 2.93 22.98 -27.55
N ALA A 360 3.28 23.61 -26.42
CA ALA A 360 4.46 24.44 -26.27
C ALA A 360 5.72 23.66 -25.87
N LEU A 361 5.60 22.38 -25.52
CA LEU A 361 6.73 21.53 -25.10
C LEU A 361 7.33 20.72 -26.27
N PRO A 362 8.63 20.38 -26.21
CA PRO A 362 9.26 19.43 -27.11
C PRO A 362 8.65 18.03 -26.98
N ASP A 363 8.66 17.24 -28.06
CA ASP A 363 8.02 15.91 -28.10
C ASP A 363 8.48 14.96 -26.98
N GLY A 364 9.76 15.00 -26.63
CA GLY A 364 10.32 14.19 -25.54
C GLY A 364 9.80 14.55 -24.14
N MET A 365 9.23 15.74 -23.97
CA MET A 365 8.74 16.23 -22.67
C MET A 365 7.23 16.16 -22.48
N LYS A 366 6.46 15.97 -23.56
CA LYS A 366 4.99 15.90 -23.52
C LYS A 366 4.45 14.86 -22.54
N ARG A 367 5.22 13.80 -22.25
CA ARG A 367 4.87 12.74 -21.29
C ARG A 367 4.84 13.23 -19.84
N HIS A 368 5.69 14.19 -19.47
CA HIS A 368 5.70 14.77 -18.12
C HIS A 368 4.40 15.52 -17.82
N ALA A 369 3.80 16.12 -18.85
CA ALA A 369 2.50 16.79 -18.74
C ALA A 369 1.39 15.77 -18.43
N ALA A 370 1.36 14.63 -19.12
CA ALA A 370 0.38 13.57 -18.84
C ALA A 370 0.53 12.99 -17.42
N LEU A 371 1.76 12.76 -16.96
CA LEU A 371 2.05 12.32 -15.58
C LEU A 371 1.57 13.35 -14.54
N ALA A 372 1.73 14.64 -14.81
CA ALA A 372 1.26 15.69 -13.92
C ALA A 372 -0.27 15.67 -13.74
N LEU A 373 -1.02 15.51 -14.84
CA LEU A 373 -2.47 15.39 -14.76
C LEU A 373 -2.90 14.15 -13.97
N MET A 374 -2.22 13.02 -14.16
CA MET A 374 -2.48 11.80 -13.41
C MET A 374 -2.36 12.00 -11.89
N HIS A 375 -1.32 12.71 -11.43
CA HIS A 375 -1.16 13.05 -10.01
C HIS A 375 -2.23 14.01 -9.50
N VAL A 376 -2.59 15.04 -10.28
CA VAL A 376 -3.65 15.99 -9.86
C VAL A 376 -5.02 15.32 -9.83
N GLU A 377 -5.30 14.41 -10.76
CA GLU A 377 -6.53 13.62 -10.75
C GLU A 377 -6.64 12.73 -9.51
N HIS A 378 -5.53 12.12 -9.10
CA HIS A 378 -5.44 11.32 -7.89
C HIS A 378 -5.70 12.15 -6.63
N GLU A 379 -4.91 13.20 -6.43
CA GLU A 379 -4.85 13.91 -5.15
C GLU A 379 -5.98 14.94 -4.98
N LEU A 380 -6.38 15.60 -6.08
CA LEU A 380 -7.29 16.76 -6.01
C LEU A 380 -8.69 16.48 -6.55
N LEU A 381 -8.81 15.59 -7.54
CA LEU A 381 -10.08 15.24 -8.18
C LEU A 381 -10.60 13.87 -7.76
N ARG A 382 -9.93 13.21 -6.81
CA ARG A 382 -10.31 11.92 -6.20
C ARG A 382 -10.77 10.90 -7.23
N ARG A 383 -9.92 10.69 -8.25
CA ARG A 383 -10.18 9.71 -9.31
C ARG A 383 -10.45 8.32 -8.70
N THR A 384 -11.42 7.62 -9.26
CA THR A 384 -11.74 6.24 -8.89
C THR A 384 -10.92 5.27 -9.74
N TYR A 385 -10.41 4.22 -9.10
CA TYR A 385 -9.56 3.20 -9.71
C TYR A 385 -10.31 1.87 -9.78
N VAL A 386 -9.74 0.91 -10.51
CA VAL A 386 -10.29 -0.46 -10.55
C VAL A 386 -10.20 -1.14 -9.18
N CYS A 387 -9.16 -0.81 -8.41
CA CYS A 387 -8.96 -1.29 -7.04
C CYS A 387 -8.83 -0.10 -6.09
N ASP A 388 -9.50 -0.17 -4.94
CA ASP A 388 -9.41 0.84 -3.87
C ASP A 388 -8.25 0.58 -2.90
N GLU A 389 -7.71 -0.64 -2.93
CA GLU A 389 -6.59 -1.11 -2.10
C GLU A 389 -5.41 -1.58 -2.97
N THR A 390 -4.19 -1.46 -2.43
CA THR A 390 -2.96 -1.97 -3.02
C THR A 390 -2.87 -3.49 -2.88
N MET A 391 -1.79 -4.10 -3.39
CA MET A 391 -1.59 -5.55 -3.26
C MET A 391 -1.34 -5.98 -1.81
N TYR A 392 -0.93 -5.05 -0.94
CA TYR A 392 -0.77 -5.29 0.50
C TYR A 392 -1.93 -4.78 1.36
N GLY A 393 -3.01 -4.30 0.74
CA GLY A 393 -4.24 -3.90 1.44
C GLY A 393 -4.22 -2.48 2.01
N ASP A 394 -3.23 -1.65 1.66
CA ASP A 394 -3.25 -0.22 1.96
C ASP A 394 -4.21 0.50 0.99
N LYS A 395 -4.79 1.63 1.38
CA LYS A 395 -5.69 2.35 0.48
C LYS A 395 -4.89 3.05 -0.63
N VAL A 396 -5.38 2.95 -1.85
CA VAL A 396 -4.76 3.60 -3.02
C VAL A 396 -4.67 5.11 -2.84
N VAL A 397 -5.67 5.73 -2.20
CA VAL A 397 -5.70 7.18 -1.93
C VAL A 397 -4.62 7.67 -0.96
N ASP A 398 -4.01 6.77 -0.20
CA ASP A 398 -2.98 7.10 0.80
C ASP A 398 -1.56 6.92 0.24
N ILE A 399 -1.40 6.48 -1.02
CA ILE A 399 -0.09 6.28 -1.65
C ILE A 399 0.60 7.63 -1.88
N PRO A 400 1.83 7.84 -1.38
CA PRO A 400 2.58 9.07 -1.64
C PRO A 400 2.88 9.26 -3.13
N ARG A 401 2.81 10.52 -3.62
CA ARG A 401 3.12 10.91 -5.02
C ARG A 401 4.38 10.25 -5.58
N ALA A 402 5.46 10.21 -4.78
CA ALA A 402 6.75 9.65 -5.17
C ALA A 402 6.75 8.14 -5.45
N ARG A 403 5.69 7.44 -5.07
CA ARG A 403 5.49 5.99 -5.26
C ARG A 403 4.27 5.67 -6.11
N PHE A 404 3.50 6.67 -6.54
CA PHE A 404 2.22 6.43 -7.21
C PHE A 404 2.35 6.43 -8.74
N LEU A 405 1.72 5.45 -9.39
CA LEU A 405 1.56 5.41 -10.85
C LEU A 405 0.20 4.84 -11.23
N VAL A 406 -0.39 5.33 -12.32
CA VAL A 406 -1.62 4.77 -12.89
C VAL A 406 -1.32 4.23 -14.29
N THR A 407 -1.76 3.01 -14.56
CA THR A 407 -1.66 2.36 -15.88
C THR A 407 -2.91 2.58 -16.73
N GLU A 408 -2.83 2.34 -18.03
CA GLU A 408 -3.94 2.59 -18.98
C GLU A 408 -5.22 1.81 -18.66
N ASP A 409 -5.09 0.65 -18.01
CA ASP A 409 -6.19 -0.16 -17.49
C ASP A 409 -6.82 0.38 -16.19
N ASN A 410 -6.46 1.61 -15.78
CA ASN A 410 -6.99 2.35 -14.64
C ASN A 410 -6.69 1.70 -13.27
N TYR A 411 -5.61 0.94 -13.15
CA TYR A 411 -5.08 0.49 -11.87
C TYR A 411 -4.13 1.54 -11.29
N GLY A 412 -4.36 1.91 -10.02
CA GLY A 412 -3.45 2.72 -9.23
C GLY A 412 -2.44 1.82 -8.52
N TRP A 413 -1.16 2.09 -8.70
CA TRP A 413 -0.06 1.26 -8.20
C TRP A 413 0.77 2.00 -7.18
N ASP A 414 1.07 1.31 -6.09
CA ASP A 414 2.30 1.57 -5.36
C ASP A 414 3.46 0.93 -6.12
N MET A 415 4.39 1.76 -6.57
CA MET A 415 5.52 1.37 -7.38
C MET A 415 6.52 0.46 -6.65
N GLU A 416 6.63 0.49 -5.33
CA GLU A 416 7.45 -0.52 -4.64
C GLU A 416 6.82 -1.90 -4.75
N GLU A 417 5.51 -2.01 -4.51
CA GLU A 417 4.78 -3.26 -4.59
C GLU A 417 4.76 -3.81 -6.01
N LEU A 418 4.43 -2.96 -7.00
CA LEU A 418 4.39 -3.35 -8.41
C LEU A 418 5.75 -3.85 -8.90
N VAL A 419 6.80 -3.09 -8.60
CA VAL A 419 8.15 -3.45 -9.03
C VAL A 419 8.60 -4.73 -8.33
N GLN A 420 8.25 -4.93 -7.06
CA GLN A 420 8.54 -6.17 -6.36
C GLN A 420 7.81 -7.38 -6.98
N ALA A 421 6.51 -7.23 -7.30
CA ALA A 421 5.73 -8.28 -7.94
C ALA A 421 6.29 -8.68 -9.32
N ILE A 422 6.65 -7.69 -10.16
CA ILE A 422 7.26 -7.94 -11.47
C ILE A 422 8.63 -8.62 -11.32
N ALA A 423 9.46 -8.15 -10.37
CA ALA A 423 10.78 -8.73 -10.13
C ALA A 423 10.69 -10.19 -9.65
N SER A 424 9.77 -10.50 -8.73
CA SER A 424 9.52 -11.86 -8.25
C SER A 424 9.06 -12.79 -9.39
N ASN A 425 8.35 -12.27 -10.40
CA ASN A 425 7.94 -13.02 -11.58
C ASN A 425 8.98 -12.99 -12.73
N GLY A 426 10.26 -12.85 -12.40
CA GLY A 426 11.37 -12.90 -13.36
C GLY A 426 11.40 -11.74 -14.36
N GLY A 427 10.70 -10.63 -14.08
CA GLY A 427 10.70 -9.45 -14.92
C GLY A 427 9.69 -9.47 -16.07
N VAL A 428 8.67 -10.33 -16.07
CA VAL A 428 7.61 -10.25 -17.09
C VAL A 428 6.76 -9.00 -16.86
N MET A 429 6.68 -8.11 -17.84
CA MET A 429 5.89 -6.86 -17.76
C MET A 429 4.39 -7.12 -17.88
N ARG A 430 3.83 -7.76 -16.86
CA ARG A 430 2.43 -8.13 -16.76
C ARG A 430 1.83 -7.53 -15.50
N ASN A 431 0.61 -7.03 -15.61
CA ASN A 431 -0.20 -6.62 -14.47
C ASN A 431 -0.37 -7.82 -13.51
N PRO A 432 0.10 -7.74 -12.25
CA PRO A 432 0.01 -8.83 -11.28
C PRO A 432 -1.43 -9.23 -10.93
N LEU A 433 -2.35 -8.26 -10.96
CA LEU A 433 -3.76 -8.43 -10.60
C LEU A 433 -4.58 -8.94 -11.79
N SER A 434 -4.58 -8.20 -12.91
CA SER A 434 -5.40 -8.55 -14.09
C SER A 434 -4.79 -9.67 -14.94
N ARG A 435 -3.52 -10.01 -14.71
CA ARG A 435 -2.73 -10.97 -15.52
C ARG A 435 -2.64 -10.59 -17.01
N GLN A 436 -2.92 -9.34 -17.37
CA GLN A 436 -2.74 -8.82 -18.73
C GLN A 436 -1.34 -8.22 -18.90
N MET A 437 -0.79 -8.27 -20.12
CA MET A 437 0.47 -7.60 -20.41
C MET A 437 0.29 -6.10 -20.32
N PHE A 438 1.24 -5.40 -19.69
CA PHE A 438 1.27 -3.95 -19.75
C PHE A 438 1.46 -3.49 -21.19
N THR A 439 0.84 -2.37 -21.56
CA THR A 439 1.04 -1.78 -22.87
C THR A 439 2.46 -1.23 -23.00
N THR A 440 2.92 -0.97 -24.22
CA THR A 440 4.24 -0.36 -24.45
C THR A 440 4.38 0.98 -23.70
N GLN A 441 3.28 1.71 -23.57
CA GLN A 441 3.23 2.98 -22.86
C GLN A 441 3.37 2.76 -21.34
N ASP A 442 2.61 1.83 -20.76
CA ASP A 442 2.71 1.47 -19.34
C ASP A 442 4.12 0.96 -18.99
N ILE A 443 4.69 0.07 -19.81
CA ILE A 443 6.05 -0.45 -19.64
C ILE A 443 7.05 0.69 -19.57
N HIS A 444 6.92 1.65 -20.47
CA HIS A 444 7.80 2.80 -20.50
C HIS A 444 7.67 3.66 -19.23
N MET A 445 6.45 3.94 -18.78
CA MET A 445 6.22 4.71 -17.55
C MET A 445 6.75 3.98 -16.32
N ILE A 446 6.49 2.68 -16.19
CA ILE A 446 6.97 1.83 -15.10
C ILE A 446 8.50 1.86 -15.05
N VAL A 447 9.17 1.65 -16.19
CA VAL A 447 10.63 1.58 -16.26
C VAL A 447 11.30 2.95 -16.06
N GLN A 448 10.68 4.04 -16.50
CA GLN A 448 11.19 5.39 -16.29
C GLN A 448 11.04 5.88 -14.85
N HIS A 449 10.03 5.37 -14.13
CA HIS A 449 9.82 5.71 -12.72
C HIS A 449 11.10 5.43 -11.90
N PRO A 450 11.49 6.30 -10.95
CA PRO A 450 12.73 6.12 -10.17
C PRO A 450 12.89 4.72 -9.55
N LEU A 451 11.80 4.18 -9.00
CA LEU A 451 11.77 2.83 -8.41
C LEU A 451 11.75 1.68 -9.43
N GLY A 452 11.27 1.94 -10.65
CA GLY A 452 11.16 0.93 -11.70
C GLY A 452 12.39 0.79 -12.58
N LYS A 453 13.40 1.68 -12.46
CA LYS A 453 14.66 1.61 -13.21
C LYS A 453 15.35 0.24 -13.13
N ARG A 454 15.23 -0.47 -12.00
CA ARG A 454 15.79 -1.83 -11.84
C ARG A 454 15.17 -2.86 -12.79
N LEU A 455 13.91 -2.67 -13.21
CA LEU A 455 13.23 -3.54 -14.16
C LEU A 455 13.80 -3.39 -15.58
N ALA A 456 14.38 -2.22 -15.92
CA ALA A 456 15.03 -2.02 -17.22
C ALA A 456 16.13 -3.05 -17.46
N ALA A 457 16.95 -3.31 -16.44
CA ALA A 457 18.03 -4.28 -16.50
C ALA A 457 17.49 -5.70 -16.72
N MET A 458 16.40 -6.06 -16.03
CA MET A 458 15.73 -7.35 -16.20
C MET A 458 15.11 -7.50 -17.59
N GLN A 459 14.53 -6.43 -18.17
CA GLN A 459 14.02 -6.47 -19.55
C GLN A 459 15.14 -6.77 -20.56
N VAL A 460 16.29 -6.12 -20.39
CA VAL A 460 17.47 -6.36 -21.23
C VAL A 460 17.97 -7.79 -21.06
N GLU A 461 17.97 -8.32 -19.83
CA GLU A 461 18.35 -9.71 -19.55
C GLU A 461 17.38 -10.71 -20.21
N GLN A 462 16.07 -10.56 -20.03
CA GLN A 462 15.06 -11.41 -20.68
C GLN A 462 15.20 -11.37 -22.22
N GLY A 463 15.46 -10.21 -22.81
CA GLY A 463 15.72 -10.07 -24.24
C GLY A 463 17.05 -10.70 -24.71
N LYS A 464 18.07 -10.80 -23.85
CA LYS A 464 19.30 -11.55 -24.14
C LYS A 464 19.07 -13.05 -24.07
N LEU A 465 18.34 -13.52 -23.05
CA LEU A 465 17.98 -14.93 -22.89
C LEU A 465 17.14 -15.41 -24.08
N SER A 466 16.16 -14.62 -24.54
CA SER A 466 15.33 -14.98 -25.70
C SER A 466 16.17 -15.15 -26.98
N LYS A 467 17.15 -14.28 -27.21
CA LYS A 467 18.08 -14.37 -28.35
C LYS A 467 19.08 -15.52 -28.22
N GLY A 468 19.33 -16.00 -27.00
CA GLY A 468 20.22 -17.12 -26.70
C GLY A 468 19.69 -18.48 -27.15
N VAL A 469 18.37 -18.61 -27.40
CA VAL A 469 17.76 -19.86 -27.84
C VAL A 469 17.93 -20.05 -29.35
N ARG A 470 18.57 -21.14 -29.78
CA ARG A 470 18.88 -21.43 -31.19
C ARG A 470 17.63 -21.81 -31.98
N PRO A 471 17.58 -21.56 -33.30
CA PRO A 471 16.42 -21.90 -34.14
C PRO A 471 16.04 -23.39 -34.04
N LYS A 472 17.04 -24.27 -34.02
CA LYS A 472 16.84 -25.71 -33.86
C LYS A 472 16.11 -26.06 -32.57
N THR A 473 16.43 -25.40 -31.46
CA THR A 473 15.74 -25.62 -30.17
C THR A 473 14.28 -25.16 -30.22
N ILE A 474 14.00 -24.08 -30.95
CA ILE A 474 12.62 -23.62 -31.19
C ILE A 474 11.84 -24.67 -32.01
N GLU A 475 12.46 -25.27 -33.03
CA GLU A 475 11.83 -26.34 -33.82
C GLU A 475 11.54 -27.59 -32.98
N GLU A 476 12.45 -27.99 -32.09
CA GLU A 476 12.23 -29.10 -31.16
C GLU A 476 11.09 -28.79 -30.16
N LEU A 477 10.99 -27.54 -29.68
CA LEU A 477 9.87 -27.09 -28.84
C LEU A 477 8.52 -27.20 -29.56
N GLU A 478 8.45 -26.79 -30.83
CA GLU A 478 7.24 -26.90 -31.63
C GLU A 478 6.83 -28.36 -31.85
N LYS A 479 7.79 -29.20 -32.21
CA LYS A 479 7.57 -30.63 -32.40
C LYS A 479 7.04 -31.30 -31.14
N MET A 480 7.67 -31.05 -30.00
CA MET A 480 7.20 -31.54 -28.71
C MET A 480 5.78 -31.02 -28.41
N SER A 481 5.54 -29.71 -28.54
CA SER A 481 4.23 -29.13 -28.25
C SER A 481 3.09 -29.73 -29.08
N ALA A 482 3.36 -30.06 -30.35
CA ALA A 482 2.39 -30.69 -31.24
C ALA A 482 2.02 -32.11 -30.80
N VAL A 483 3.00 -32.90 -30.35
CA VAL A 483 2.76 -34.25 -29.81
C VAL A 483 1.96 -34.16 -28.52
N LEU A 484 2.37 -33.31 -27.57
CA LEU A 484 1.69 -33.16 -26.28
C LEU A 484 0.22 -32.74 -26.41
N LEU A 485 -0.10 -31.91 -27.41
CA LEU A 485 -1.46 -31.46 -27.67
C LEU A 485 -2.31 -32.49 -28.41
N ALA A 486 -1.69 -33.36 -29.22
CA ALA A 486 -2.39 -34.38 -30.01
C ALA A 486 -2.62 -35.69 -29.24
N ASP A 487 -1.80 -35.97 -28.23
CA ASP A 487 -1.85 -37.21 -27.47
C ASP A 487 -3.09 -37.27 -26.57
N MET A 488 -4.06 -38.07 -26.99
CA MET A 488 -5.30 -38.35 -26.25
C MET A 488 -5.30 -39.76 -25.63
N SER A 489 -4.13 -40.43 -25.61
CA SER A 489 -4.01 -41.78 -25.06
C SER A 489 -4.10 -41.77 -23.53
N LEU A 490 -4.56 -42.90 -22.97
CA LEU A 490 -4.67 -43.07 -21.50
C LEU A 490 -3.29 -43.18 -20.83
N ASP A 491 -2.31 -43.76 -21.52
CA ASP A 491 -0.96 -43.99 -21.00
C ASP A 491 0.02 -42.85 -21.32
N GLN A 492 -0.32 -41.99 -22.29
CA GLN A 492 0.46 -40.82 -22.72
C GLN A 492 1.90 -41.18 -23.07
N MET A 493 2.09 -42.38 -23.62
CA MET A 493 3.42 -42.96 -23.83
C MET A 493 4.23 -42.12 -24.83
N GLU A 494 3.61 -41.66 -25.91
CA GLU A 494 4.26 -40.79 -26.91
C GLU A 494 4.71 -39.47 -26.29
N SER A 495 3.84 -38.83 -25.50
CA SER A 495 4.17 -37.60 -24.78
C SER A 495 5.35 -37.78 -23.82
N ARG A 496 5.37 -38.87 -23.05
CA ARG A 496 6.47 -39.19 -22.13
C ARG A 496 7.79 -39.37 -22.87
N HIS A 497 7.79 -40.13 -23.97
CA HIS A 497 8.98 -40.32 -24.80
C HIS A 497 9.49 -39.01 -25.39
N VAL A 498 8.59 -38.14 -25.86
CA VAL A 498 9.01 -36.85 -26.44
C VAL A 498 9.58 -35.91 -25.38
N VAL A 499 8.99 -35.90 -24.16
CA VAL A 499 9.49 -35.10 -23.03
C VAL A 499 10.87 -35.59 -22.59
N ASP A 500 11.07 -36.90 -22.44
CA ASP A 500 12.36 -37.48 -22.10
C ASP A 500 13.41 -37.21 -23.19
N GLY A 501 13.03 -37.37 -24.46
CA GLY A 501 13.88 -37.04 -25.59
C GLY A 501 14.30 -35.57 -25.61
N PHE A 502 13.37 -34.66 -25.34
CA PHE A 502 13.66 -33.23 -25.26
C PHE A 502 14.60 -32.90 -24.09
N LEU A 503 14.38 -33.47 -22.90
CA LEU A 503 15.29 -33.27 -21.76
C LEU A 503 16.70 -33.80 -22.06
N GLY A 504 16.81 -34.96 -22.73
CA GLY A 504 18.08 -35.48 -23.22
C GLY A 504 18.75 -34.54 -24.23
N TYR A 505 17.98 -33.95 -25.14
CA TYR A 505 18.46 -32.92 -26.06
C TYR A 505 18.96 -31.66 -25.32
N VAL A 506 18.19 -31.15 -24.34
CA VAL A 506 18.57 -29.99 -23.51
C VAL A 506 19.92 -30.22 -22.82
N ALA A 507 20.18 -31.42 -22.32
CA ALA A 507 21.45 -31.77 -21.68
C ALA A 507 22.67 -31.70 -22.64
N THR A 508 22.45 -31.76 -23.97
CA THR A 508 23.51 -31.60 -24.98
C THR A 508 23.77 -30.15 -25.39
N LEU A 509 22.94 -29.20 -24.95
CA LEU A 509 23.05 -27.80 -25.33
C LEU A 509 24.17 -27.09 -24.53
N PRO A 510 24.76 -26.00 -25.06
CA PRO A 510 25.64 -25.14 -24.29
C PRO A 510 24.96 -24.62 -23.02
N GLU A 511 25.73 -24.45 -21.95
CA GLU A 511 25.21 -24.01 -20.64
C GLU A 511 24.42 -22.69 -20.73
N SER A 512 24.85 -21.76 -21.59
CA SER A 512 24.15 -20.49 -21.81
C SER A 512 22.73 -20.67 -22.37
N GLU A 513 22.51 -21.69 -23.21
CA GLU A 513 21.20 -21.98 -23.77
C GLU A 513 20.32 -22.76 -22.78
N GLN A 514 20.92 -23.66 -21.99
CA GLN A 514 20.20 -24.32 -20.88
C GLN A 514 19.68 -23.27 -19.89
N GLN A 515 20.54 -22.33 -19.48
CA GLN A 515 20.16 -21.20 -18.62
C GLN A 515 19.07 -20.33 -19.25
N ALA A 516 19.09 -20.13 -20.57
CA ALA A 516 18.02 -19.43 -21.27
C ALA A 516 16.69 -20.18 -21.15
N LEU A 517 16.65 -21.50 -21.36
CA LEU A 517 15.43 -22.29 -21.22
C LEU A 517 14.90 -22.32 -19.78
N ASP A 518 15.78 -22.29 -18.78
CA ASP A 518 15.42 -22.35 -17.37
C ASP A 518 15.00 -21.00 -16.76
N ARG A 519 15.50 -19.88 -17.28
CA ARG A 519 15.27 -18.54 -16.69
C ARG A 519 14.38 -17.63 -17.53
N LEU A 520 14.30 -17.86 -18.84
CA LEU A 520 13.44 -17.06 -19.71
C LEU A 520 11.99 -17.24 -19.31
N ARG A 521 11.34 -16.14 -18.96
CA ARG A 521 9.90 -16.12 -18.69
C ARG A 521 9.19 -15.62 -19.94
N VAL A 522 8.27 -16.43 -20.44
CA VAL A 522 7.55 -16.15 -21.69
C VAL A 522 6.16 -15.59 -21.35
N PRO A 523 5.74 -14.48 -21.97
CA PRO A 523 4.37 -14.01 -21.85
C PRO A 523 3.42 -14.95 -22.61
N ALA A 524 2.75 -15.84 -21.88
CA ALA A 524 1.79 -16.82 -22.41
C ALA A 524 0.58 -16.96 -21.47
N LYS A 525 -0.54 -17.45 -22.01
CA LYS A 525 -1.78 -17.68 -21.25
C LYS A 525 -2.34 -19.06 -21.56
N ASP A 526 -2.78 -19.77 -20.54
CA ASP A 526 -3.51 -21.04 -20.67
C ASP A 526 -4.78 -20.80 -21.49
N SER A 527 -4.88 -21.46 -22.64
CA SER A 527 -5.96 -21.29 -23.61
C SER A 527 -7.33 -21.71 -23.07
N HIS A 528 -7.38 -22.53 -22.01
CA HIS A 528 -8.64 -22.96 -21.39
C HIS A 528 -9.07 -22.03 -20.25
N THR A 529 -8.15 -21.66 -19.37
CA THR A 529 -8.48 -20.89 -18.16
C THR A 529 -8.27 -19.39 -18.31
N GLY A 530 -7.54 -18.95 -19.34
CA GLY A 530 -7.09 -17.58 -19.51
C GLY A 530 -6.02 -17.14 -18.49
N GLN A 531 -5.64 -18.02 -17.56
CA GLN A 531 -4.62 -17.73 -16.56
C GLN A 531 -3.25 -17.66 -17.23
N ALA A 532 -2.47 -16.66 -16.83
CA ALA A 532 -1.14 -16.49 -17.39
C ALA A 532 -0.17 -17.55 -16.85
N PHE A 533 0.73 -18.03 -17.71
CA PHE A 533 1.80 -18.92 -17.28
C PHE A 533 2.87 -18.14 -16.53
N ASP A 534 3.33 -18.69 -15.40
CA ASP A 534 4.40 -18.13 -14.56
C ASP A 534 5.67 -19.00 -14.55
N THR A 535 5.72 -20.00 -15.43
CA THR A 535 6.80 -21.00 -15.51
C THR A 535 7.82 -20.68 -16.61
N SER A 536 9.03 -21.22 -16.51
CA SER A 536 10.01 -21.20 -17.60
C SER A 536 9.83 -22.44 -18.48
N ILE A 537 10.48 -22.47 -19.65
CA ILE A 537 10.40 -23.62 -20.55
C ILE A 537 10.93 -24.88 -19.86
N GLY A 538 12.09 -24.77 -19.19
CA GLY A 538 12.69 -25.90 -18.48
C GLY A 538 11.84 -26.38 -17.30
N GLU A 539 11.26 -25.45 -16.54
CA GLU A 539 10.38 -25.77 -15.40
C GLU A 539 9.10 -26.47 -15.87
N ALA A 540 8.42 -25.95 -16.90
CA ALA A 540 7.22 -26.56 -17.47
C ALA A 540 7.43 -28.00 -17.95
N VAL A 541 8.55 -28.28 -18.63
CA VAL A 541 8.86 -29.62 -19.13
C VAL A 541 9.15 -30.59 -17.97
N ARG A 542 9.86 -30.14 -16.94
CA ARG A 542 10.11 -30.96 -15.74
C ARG A 542 8.83 -31.24 -14.96
N ASP A 543 7.95 -30.28 -14.84
CA ASP A 543 6.66 -30.45 -14.17
C ASP A 543 5.75 -31.42 -14.93
N ALA A 544 5.75 -31.38 -16.27
CA ALA A 544 5.08 -32.37 -17.09
C ALA A 544 5.65 -33.78 -16.89
N LYS A 545 6.99 -33.92 -16.86
CA LYS A 545 7.64 -35.21 -16.58
C LYS A 545 7.30 -35.76 -15.19
N ALA A 546 7.21 -34.86 -14.20
CA ALA A 546 6.85 -35.22 -12.82
C ALA A 546 5.34 -35.42 -12.62
N ASN A 547 4.52 -35.37 -13.69
CA ASN A 547 3.06 -35.43 -13.64
C ASN A 547 2.42 -34.39 -12.70
N ARG A 548 3.09 -33.25 -12.48
CA ARG A 548 2.57 -32.14 -11.65
C ARG A 548 1.59 -31.26 -12.41
N VAL A 549 1.77 -31.15 -13.72
CA VAL A 549 0.94 -30.37 -14.63
C VAL A 549 0.53 -31.26 -15.80
N CYS A 550 -0.71 -31.11 -16.25
CA CYS A 550 -1.22 -31.81 -17.42
C CYS A 550 -0.33 -31.56 -18.65
N ILE A 551 -0.06 -32.62 -19.42
CA ILE A 551 0.76 -32.55 -20.64
C ILE A 551 0.17 -31.60 -21.68
N HIS A 552 -1.16 -31.52 -21.81
CA HIS A 552 -1.81 -30.60 -22.76
C HIS A 552 -1.60 -29.14 -22.37
N LYS A 553 -1.66 -28.83 -21.07
CA LYS A 553 -1.38 -27.50 -20.54
C LYS A 553 0.07 -27.09 -20.78
N THR A 554 0.99 -28.05 -20.62
CA THR A 554 2.40 -27.84 -20.96
C THR A 554 2.60 -27.65 -22.46
N GLY A 555 1.94 -28.47 -23.29
CA GLY A 555 1.95 -28.34 -24.75
C GLY A 555 1.46 -26.98 -25.23
N ASP A 556 0.37 -26.45 -24.65
CA ASP A 556 -0.17 -25.12 -24.96
C ASP A 556 0.85 -24.01 -24.63
N PHE A 557 1.45 -24.05 -23.44
CA PHE A 557 2.50 -23.12 -23.06
C PHE A 557 3.70 -23.16 -24.03
N LEU A 558 4.21 -24.36 -24.32
CA LEU A 558 5.38 -24.54 -25.18
C LEU A 558 5.12 -24.07 -26.61
N GLN A 559 3.90 -24.28 -27.13
CA GLN A 559 3.49 -23.77 -28.43
C GLN A 559 3.54 -22.23 -28.47
N GLN A 560 3.04 -21.57 -27.42
CA GLN A 560 3.08 -20.11 -27.30
C GLN A 560 4.52 -19.61 -27.12
N ALA A 561 5.34 -20.30 -26.33
CA ALA A 561 6.75 -20.01 -26.13
C ALA A 561 7.56 -20.07 -27.42
N ALA A 562 7.35 -21.09 -28.25
CA ALA A 562 8.00 -21.19 -29.55
C ALA A 562 7.63 -20.01 -30.47
N ARG A 563 6.34 -19.65 -30.55
CA ARG A 563 5.88 -18.47 -31.31
C ARG A 563 6.50 -17.17 -30.80
N TYR A 564 6.60 -17.00 -29.49
CA TYR A 564 7.24 -15.83 -28.87
C TYR A 564 8.72 -15.75 -29.25
N LEU A 565 9.46 -16.85 -29.09
CA LEU A 565 10.88 -16.94 -29.43
C LEU A 565 11.14 -16.62 -30.91
N LYS A 566 10.28 -17.10 -31.82
CA LYS A 566 10.36 -16.77 -33.25
C LYS A 566 10.20 -15.27 -33.54
N ARG A 567 9.29 -14.59 -32.83
CA ARG A 567 9.06 -13.14 -32.98
C ARG A 567 10.18 -12.30 -32.38
N SER A 568 10.93 -12.84 -31.41
CA SER A 568 11.99 -12.14 -30.70
C SER A 568 13.35 -12.14 -31.41
N LYS A 569 13.47 -12.89 -32.50
CA LYS A 569 14.63 -12.94 -33.40
C LYS A 569 14.46 -11.93 -34.52
#